data_AF-A0A7D4BJX3-F1
#
_entry.id   AF-A0A7D4BJX3-F1
#
_cell.length_a   1.000
_cell.length_b   1.000
_cell.length_c   1.000
_cell.angle_alpha   90.00
_cell.angle_beta   90.00
_cell.angle_gamma   90.00
#
_symmetry.space_group_name_H-M   'P 1'
#
loop_
_entity.id
_entity.type
_entity.pdbx_description
1 polymer ?
#
loop_
_entity_poly.entity_id
_entity_poly.type
_entity_poly.pdbx_seq_one_letter_code
_entity_poly.pdbx_strand_id
1 'polypeptide(L)' 'MSSTHIRRLEKEVEQLRRMLYQAVAGNEARLNHSAVLPISQQLDAVINQYYTEKEKKHRA' A
#
# COMPACT_ATOMS: atom_id res chain seq x y z
N MET A 1 7.10 -13.54 -15.42
CA MET A 1 7.28 -12.44 -14.44
C MET A 1 7.54 -13.00 -13.06
N SER A 2 8.50 -12.46 -12.30
CA SER A 2 9.02 -13.15 -11.10
C SER A 2 8.08 -13.01 -9.90
N SER A 3 7.78 -14.13 -9.24
CA SER A 3 7.06 -14.18 -7.95
C SER A 3 7.69 -13.29 -6.87
N THR A 4 8.98 -12.97 -7.01
CA THR A 4 9.73 -12.07 -6.13
C THR A 4 9.24 -10.62 -6.17
N HIS A 5 8.72 -10.15 -7.32
CA HIS A 5 8.25 -8.76 -7.45
C HIS A 5 6.91 -8.56 -6.73
N ILE A 6 5.95 -9.48 -6.94
CA ILE A 6 4.67 -9.45 -6.24
C ILE A 6 4.88 -9.53 -4.71
N ARG A 7 5.77 -10.42 -4.24
CA ARG A 7 6.11 -10.50 -2.81
C ARG A 7 6.73 -9.22 -2.25
N ARG A 8 7.44 -8.44 -3.06
CA ARG A 8 7.96 -7.13 -2.64
C ARG A 8 6.80 -6.15 -2.43
N LEU A 9 5.88 -6.07 -3.40
CA LEU A 9 4.71 -5.21 -3.31
C LEU A 9 3.84 -5.56 -2.10
N GLU A 10 3.62 -6.84 -1.81
CA GLU A 10 2.89 -7.30 -0.62
C GLU A 10 3.54 -6.81 0.69
N LYS A 11 4.87 -6.87 0.80
CA LYS A 11 5.60 -6.36 1.97
C LYS A 11 5.47 -4.85 2.11
N GLU A 12 5.54 -4.13 1.00
CA GLU A 12 5.45 -2.68 0.96
C GLU A 12 4.05 -2.18 1.35
N VAL A 13 2.99 -2.87 0.90
CA VAL A 13 1.61 -2.65 1.36
C VAL A 13 1.50 -2.83 2.87
N GLU A 14 2.04 -3.92 3.42
CA GLU A 14 1.95 -4.18 4.87
C GLU A 14 2.74 -3.14 5.69
N GLN A 15 3.89 -2.68 5.19
CA GLN A 15 4.65 -1.62 5.82
C GLN A 15 3.86 -0.31 5.86
N LEU A 16 3.33 0.13 4.72
CA LEU A 16 2.56 1.36 4.62
C LEU A 16 1.27 1.31 5.44
N ARG A 17 0.60 0.15 5.48
CA ARG A 17 -0.57 -0.09 6.34
C ARG A 17 -0.24 0.11 7.83
N ARG A 18 0.91 -0.37 8.29
CA ARG A 18 1.35 -0.17 9.69
C ARG A 18 1.66 1.30 9.97
N MET A 19 2.35 1.98 9.05
CA MET A 19 2.63 3.42 9.19
C MET A 19 1.35 4.24 9.25
N LEU A 20 0.37 3.93 8.40
CA LEU A 20 -0.95 4.58 8.40
C LEU A 20 -1.68 4.33 9.73
N TYR A 21 -1.69 3.08 10.20
CA TYR A 21 -2.32 2.73 11.48
C TYR A 21 -1.67 3.46 12.66
N GLN A 22 -0.35 3.60 12.67
CA GLN A 22 0.37 4.36 13.71
C GLN A 22 0.11 5.87 13.62
N ALA A 23 0.06 6.43 12.40
CA ALA A 23 -0.22 7.85 12.19
C ALA A 23 -1.64 8.22 12.66
N VAL A 24 -2.62 7.39 12.34
CA VAL A 24 -4.02 7.57 12.76
C VAL A 24 -4.22 7.16 14.22
N ALA A 25 -3.48 6.17 14.70
CA ALA A 25 -3.57 5.59 16.05
C ALA A 25 -5.00 5.26 16.49
N GLY A 26 -5.85 4.81 15.55
CA GLY A 26 -7.27 4.51 15.81
C GLY A 26 -8.15 5.74 16.07
N ASN A 27 -7.63 6.96 15.88
CA ASN A 27 -8.38 8.20 16.07
C ASN A 27 -8.71 8.84 14.72
N GLU A 28 -9.99 8.84 14.37
CA GLU A 28 -10.50 9.38 13.10
C GLU A 28 -10.15 10.86 12.89
N ALA A 29 -10.06 11.67 13.95
CA ALA A 29 -9.67 13.08 13.82
C ALA A 29 -8.23 13.25 13.29
N ARG A 30 -7.39 12.21 13.42
CA ARG A 30 -6.03 12.20 12.90
C ARG A 30 -5.96 11.82 11.42
N LEU A 31 -7.06 11.46 10.77
CA LEU A 31 -7.10 11.24 9.32
C LEU A 31 -6.69 12.51 8.55
N ASN A 32 -6.98 13.68 9.11
CA ASN A 32 -6.58 14.97 8.54
C ASN A 32 -5.13 15.37 8.88
N HIS A 33 -4.40 14.55 9.63
CA HIS A 33 -3.02 14.84 9.99
C HIS A 33 -2.13 14.86 8.73
N SER A 34 -1.25 15.84 8.62
CA SER A 34 -0.43 16.08 7.41
C SER A 34 0.41 14.89 6.98
N ALA A 35 0.77 14.01 7.92
CA ALA A 35 1.51 12.77 7.66
C ALA A 35 0.66 11.65 7.04
N VAL A 36 -0.66 11.68 7.15
CA VAL A 36 -1.56 10.59 6.70
C VAL A 36 -1.71 10.61 5.18
N LEU A 37 -1.97 11.78 4.59
CA LEU A 37 -2.20 11.91 3.15
C LEU A 37 -1.05 11.35 2.29
N PRO A 38 0.24 11.66 2.55
CA PRO A 38 1.35 11.08 1.80
C PRO A 38 1.44 9.55 1.90
N ILE A 39 1.15 8.98 3.09
CA ILE A 39 1.16 7.54 3.31
C ILE A 39 0.02 6.88 2.53
N SER A 40 -1.18 7.47 2.55
CA SER A 40 -2.33 6.99 1.77
C SER A 40 -2.04 7.00 0.26
N GLN A 41 -1.45 8.07 -0.27
CA GLN A 41 -1.10 8.16 -1.70
C GLN A 41 -0.08 7.09 -2.11
N GLN A 42 0.92 6.83 -1.27
CA GLN A 42 1.90 5.77 -1.52
C GLN A 42 1.24 4.39 -1.49
N LEU A 43 0.34 4.16 -0.53
CA LEU A 43 -0.39 2.91 -0.41
C LEU A 43 -1.26 2.64 -1.65
N ASP A 44 -1.99 3.64 -2.12
CA ASP A 44 -2.80 3.54 -3.34
C ASP A 44 -1.95 3.20 -4.57
N ALA A 45 -0.77 3.83 -4.71
CA ALA A 45 0.14 3.56 -5.82
C ALA A 45 0.64 2.10 -5.81
N VAL A 46 1.06 1.59 -4.65
CA VAL A 46 1.56 0.21 -4.51
C VAL A 46 0.44 -0.81 -4.73
N ILE A 47 -0.77 -0.54 -4.23
CA ILE A 47 -1.95 -1.40 -4.46
C ILE A 47 -2.26 -1.48 -5.96
N ASN A 48 -2.29 -0.35 -6.67
CA ASN A 48 -2.53 -0.33 -8.11
C ASN A 48 -1.48 -1.10 -8.89
N GLN A 49 -0.20 -0.98 -8.51
CA GLN A 49 0.89 -1.76 -9.10
C GLN A 49 0.70 -3.26 -8.83
N TYR A 50 0.36 -3.65 -7.61
CA TYR A 50 0.12 -5.05 -7.26
C TYR A 50 -1.01 -5.66 -8.09
N TYR A 51 -2.14 -4.97 -8.23
CA TYR A 51 -3.26 -5.45 -9.05
C TYR A 51 -2.92 -5.52 -10.53
N THR A 52 -2.22 -4.51 -11.06
CA THR A 52 -1.72 -4.52 -12.44
C THR A 52 -0.84 -5.75 -12.71
N GLU A 53 0.08 -6.05 -11.81
CA GLU A 53 0.98 -7.20 -11.94
C GLU A 53 0.26 -8.55 -11.75
N LYS A 54 -0.75 -8.61 -10.87
CA LYS A 54 -1.64 -9.77 -10.73
C LYS A 54 -2.43 -10.03 -12.01
N GLU A 55 -3.02 -9.00 -12.61
CA GLU A 55 -3.77 -9.12 -13.87
C GLU A 55 -2.88 -9.60 -15.01
N LYS A 56 -1.67 -9.04 -15.16
CA LYS A 56 -0.69 -9.50 -16.15
C LYS A 56 -0.35 -10.98 -15.98
N LYS A 57 -0.20 -11.44 -14.74
CA LYS A 57 0.07 -12.87 -14.45
C LYS A 57 -1.12 -13.77 -14.79
N HIS A 58 -2.35 -13.29 -14.67
CA HIS A 58 -3.54 -14.07 -15.01
C HIS A 58 -3.81 -14.16 -16.53
N ARG A 59 -3.27 -13.23 -17.32
CA ARG A 59 -3.42 -13.19 -18.79
C ARG A 59 -2.27 -13.87 -19.55
N ALA A 60 -1.18 -14.20 -18.85
CA ALA A 60 0.01 -14.85 -19.42
C ALA A 60 0.00 -16.36 -19.13
#